data_AF-A0A0B4GLZ3-F1
#
_entry.id   AF-A0A0B4GLZ3-F1
#
_cell.length_a   1.000
_cell.length_b   1.000
_cell.length_c   1.000
_cell.angle_alpha   90.00
_cell.angle_beta   90.00
_cell.angle_gamma   90.00
#
_symmetry.space_group_name_H-M   'P 1'
#
loop_
_entity.id
_entity.type
_entity.pdbx_description
1 polymer ?
#
loop_
_entity_poly.entity_id
_entity_poly.type
_entity_poly.pdbx_seq_one_letter_code
_entity_poly.pdbx_strand_id
1 'polypeptide(L)'
;MAKLITRICPYPRLFITRLEERLAPDGSGRRITAESAAKTVIRAVDCKVGIISMSWTIENRTINSEDIEALRTVVKKAHKQNILMFCSMSDSGGSHNDRSFPCQWSNECTRIGAASHRGDKLAWVNEKPAQFLLPGKRIPIKTVTAKLIHTNGSSLATACASGLAGLLLHCGRLLGWKGIVKKEKMDNVLKVLAQWDRFPHVRPYFDKHFKKLYGDEIGDKTTLVDIPKLNWDDETRKGLENLMTALTTHISG
;
A
#
# COMPACT_ATOMS: atom_id res chain seq x y z
N MET A 1 0.31 -11.86 -3.99
CA MET A 1 0.07 -10.57 -3.29
C MET A 1 0.08 -10.75 -1.78
N ALA A 2 -0.83 -11.55 -1.22
CA ALA A 2 -0.87 -11.86 0.21
C ALA A 2 0.51 -12.23 0.80
N LYS A 3 1.24 -13.16 0.18
CA LYS A 3 2.63 -13.53 0.58
C LYS A 3 3.61 -12.34 0.63
N LEU A 4 3.42 -11.32 -0.20
CA LEU A 4 4.28 -10.13 -0.22
C LEU A 4 3.89 -9.17 0.91
N ILE A 5 2.59 -8.99 1.15
CA ILE A 5 2.07 -8.24 2.30
C ILE A 5 2.61 -8.84 3.61
N THR A 6 2.55 -10.16 3.78
CA THR A 6 3.01 -10.85 4.99
C THR A 6 4.53 -10.81 5.19
N ARG A 7 5.31 -10.52 4.15
CA ARG A 7 6.76 -10.32 4.28
C ARG A 7 7.11 -8.94 4.85
N ILE A 8 6.22 -7.96 4.68
CA ILE A 8 6.45 -6.58 5.10
C ILE A 8 5.75 -6.30 6.44
N CYS A 9 4.50 -6.73 6.57
CA CYS A 9 3.77 -6.75 7.85
C CYS A 9 3.77 -8.19 8.35
N PRO A 10 4.48 -8.53 9.45
CA PRO A 10 4.68 -9.92 9.86
C PRO A 10 3.44 -10.60 10.46
N TYR A 11 2.50 -9.85 11.04
CA TYR A 11 1.30 -10.40 11.70
C TYR A 11 -0.03 -9.84 11.16
N PRO A 12 -0.30 -9.88 9.83
CA PRO A 12 -1.55 -9.40 9.29
C PRO A 12 -2.63 -10.48 9.42
N ARG A 13 -3.84 -10.09 9.81
CA ARG A 13 -5.03 -10.93 9.62
C ARG A 13 -5.53 -10.73 8.20
N LEU A 14 -5.46 -11.78 7.38
CA LEU A 14 -5.83 -11.72 5.98
C LEU A 14 -7.29 -12.12 5.77
N PHE A 15 -8.06 -11.24 5.14
CA PHE A 15 -9.36 -11.55 4.55
C PHE A 15 -9.17 -11.61 3.04
N ILE A 16 -9.18 -12.81 2.46
CA ILE A 16 -8.90 -13.04 1.05
C ILE A 16 -10.22 -13.33 0.32
N THR A 17 -10.49 -12.54 -0.71
CA THR A 17 -11.64 -12.68 -1.59
C THR A 17 -11.17 -12.85 -3.03
N ARG A 18 -11.88 -13.68 -3.79
CA ARG A 18 -11.63 -13.88 -5.22
C ARG A 18 -12.67 -13.10 -6.01
N LEU A 19 -12.20 -12.32 -6.97
CA LEU A 19 -13.07 -11.61 -7.91
C LEU A 19 -13.50 -12.53 -9.04
N GLU A 20 -14.67 -12.26 -9.59
CA GLU A 20 -15.17 -12.94 -10.78
C GLU A 20 -14.46 -12.36 -12.00
N GLU A 21 -14.01 -13.25 -12.88
CA GLU A 21 -13.38 -12.92 -14.15
C GLU A 21 -14.23 -13.48 -15.29
N ARG A 22 -14.66 -12.63 -16.22
CA ARG A 22 -15.39 -13.03 -17.44
C ARG A 22 -14.51 -12.87 -18.66
N LEU A 23 -14.74 -13.69 -19.69
CA LEU A 23 -14.08 -13.49 -20.97
C LEU A 23 -14.56 -12.18 -21.59
N ALA A 24 -13.61 -11.39 -22.10
CA ALA A 24 -13.91 -10.17 -22.81
C ALA A 24 -14.57 -10.51 -24.17
N PRO A 25 -15.64 -9.81 -24.57
CA PRO A 25 -16.29 -10.05 -25.87
C PRO A 25 -15.35 -9.86 -27.07
N ASP A 26 -14.32 -9.03 -26.92
CA ASP A 26 -13.31 -8.73 -27.95
C ASP A 26 -12.14 -9.72 -27.97
N GLY A 27 -12.21 -10.81 -27.19
CA GLY A 27 -11.15 -11.81 -27.12
C GLY A 27 -9.88 -11.34 -26.41
N SER A 28 -9.86 -10.14 -25.81
CA SER A 28 -8.69 -9.58 -25.10
C SER A 28 -8.31 -10.31 -23.80
N GLY A 29 -9.01 -11.41 -23.48
CA GLY A 29 -8.73 -12.26 -22.33
C GLY A 29 -9.79 -12.16 -21.24
N ARG A 30 -9.38 -12.34 -19.99
CA ARG A 30 -10.28 -12.31 -18.82
C ARG A 30 -10.33 -10.90 -18.21
N ARG A 31 -11.52 -10.48 -17.79
CA ARG A 31 -11.81 -9.17 -17.21
C ARG A 31 -12.56 -9.31 -15.91
N ILE A 32 -12.12 -8.56 -14.92
CA ILE A 32 -12.78 -8.47 -13.62
C ILE A 32 -14.11 -7.73 -13.78
N THR A 33 -15.17 -8.23 -13.13
CA THR A 33 -16.48 -7.58 -13.14
C THR A 33 -16.59 -6.54 -12.02
N ALA A 34 -17.19 -5.39 -12.33
CA ALA A 34 -17.46 -4.34 -11.34
C ALA A 34 -18.43 -4.81 -10.25
N GLU A 35 -19.42 -5.64 -10.62
CA GLU A 35 -20.35 -6.29 -9.70
C GLU A 35 -19.61 -7.13 -8.63
N SER A 36 -18.69 -8.02 -9.04
CA SER A 36 -17.96 -8.87 -8.09
C SER A 36 -16.99 -8.07 -7.22
N ALA A 37 -16.41 -7.00 -7.78
CA ALA A 37 -15.61 -6.04 -7.02
C ALA A 37 -16.47 -5.34 -5.96
N ALA A 38 -17.69 -4.90 -6.30
CA ALA A 38 -18.59 -4.22 -5.37
C ALA A 38 -18.97 -5.14 -4.20
N LYS A 39 -19.39 -6.38 -4.50
CA LYS A 39 -19.70 -7.43 -3.52
C LYS A 39 -18.49 -7.74 -2.62
N THR A 40 -17.29 -7.69 -3.17
CA THR A 40 -16.06 -7.94 -2.40
C THR A 40 -15.73 -6.80 -1.46
N VAL A 41 -15.80 -5.55 -1.94
CA VAL A 41 -15.53 -4.36 -1.12
C VAL A 41 -16.52 -4.29 0.03
N ILE A 42 -17.82 -4.46 -0.21
CA ILE A 42 -18.81 -4.41 0.89
C ILE A 42 -18.57 -5.49 1.95
N ARG A 43 -18.19 -6.71 1.56
CA ARG A 43 -17.84 -7.75 2.54
C ARG A 43 -16.62 -7.36 3.38
N ALA A 44 -15.61 -6.73 2.76
CA ALA A 44 -14.45 -6.22 3.50
C ALA A 44 -14.85 -5.10 4.49
N VAL A 45 -15.78 -4.22 4.09
CA VAL A 45 -16.37 -3.21 4.99
C VAL A 45 -17.08 -3.86 6.17
N ASP A 46 -17.95 -4.85 5.91
CA ASP A 46 -18.73 -5.52 6.95
C ASP A 46 -17.83 -6.32 7.92
N CYS A 47 -16.70 -6.85 7.42
CA CYS A 47 -15.64 -7.45 8.24
C CYS A 47 -14.77 -6.43 8.99
N LYS A 48 -15.00 -5.12 8.83
CA LYS A 48 -14.26 -4.03 9.50
C LYS A 48 -12.74 -4.14 9.30
N VAL A 49 -12.31 -4.46 8.08
CA VAL A 49 -10.88 -4.53 7.77
C VAL A 49 -10.21 -3.16 7.92
N GLY A 50 -8.92 -3.13 8.26
CA GLY A 50 -8.17 -1.86 8.30
C GLY A 50 -7.66 -1.40 6.94
N ILE A 51 -7.44 -2.33 6.01
CA ILE A 51 -6.87 -2.07 4.69
C ILE A 51 -7.57 -2.95 3.66
N ILE A 52 -7.90 -2.39 2.49
CA ILE A 52 -8.29 -3.13 1.28
C ILE A 52 -7.20 -2.92 0.23
N SER A 53 -6.59 -4.04 -0.21
CA SER A 53 -5.57 -4.06 -1.26
C SER A 53 -6.20 -4.44 -2.59
N MET A 54 -6.36 -3.47 -3.50
CA MET A 54 -6.96 -3.64 -4.82
C MET A 54 -5.86 -3.72 -5.88
N SER A 55 -5.18 -4.86 -5.92
CA SER A 55 -4.13 -5.18 -6.91
C SER A 55 -4.70 -5.59 -8.27
N TRP A 56 -5.71 -4.87 -8.74
CA TRP A 56 -6.43 -5.12 -9.99
C TRP A 56 -6.95 -3.80 -10.57
N THR A 57 -7.26 -3.82 -11.86
CA THR A 57 -7.86 -2.69 -12.59
C THR A 57 -9.07 -3.15 -13.39
N ILE A 58 -10.07 -2.28 -13.51
CA ILE A 58 -11.20 -2.44 -14.44
C ILE A 58 -11.11 -1.30 -15.44
N GLU A 59 -10.95 -1.64 -16.73
CA GLU A 59 -10.85 -0.65 -17.80
C GLU A 59 -12.17 0.12 -17.98
N ASN A 60 -12.07 1.44 -18.06
CA ASN A 60 -13.19 2.34 -18.25
C ASN A 60 -13.52 2.49 -19.74
N ARG A 61 -14.25 1.50 -20.29
CA ARG A 61 -14.76 1.56 -21.66
C ARG A 61 -16.22 2.03 -21.75
N THR A 62 -16.95 2.01 -20.63
CA THR A 62 -18.34 2.45 -20.52
C THR A 62 -18.51 3.20 -19.20
N ILE A 63 -18.39 4.52 -19.26
CA ILE A 63 -18.68 5.41 -18.12
C ILE A 63 -20.18 5.27 -17.82
N ASN A 64 -20.56 5.08 -16.54
CA ASN A 64 -21.93 5.00 -16.01
C ASN A 64 -22.70 3.66 -16.12
N SER A 65 -22.03 2.51 -16.01
CA SER A 65 -22.79 1.27 -15.73
C SER A 65 -23.26 1.23 -14.27
N GLU A 66 -24.44 0.64 -14.02
CA GLU A 66 -24.99 0.45 -12.67
C GLU A 66 -23.99 -0.26 -11.74
N ASP A 67 -23.24 -1.24 -12.26
CA ASP A 67 -22.21 -1.95 -11.50
C ASP A 67 -21.05 -1.06 -11.05
N ILE A 68 -20.64 -0.09 -11.87
CA ILE A 68 -19.58 0.86 -11.52
C ILE A 68 -20.08 1.83 -10.44
N GLU A 69 -21.33 2.27 -10.52
CA GLU A 69 -21.94 3.11 -9.48
C GLU A 69 -22.15 2.35 -8.16
N ALA A 70 -22.51 1.06 -8.23
CA ALA A 70 -22.56 0.18 -7.07
C ALA A 70 -21.17 0.03 -6.43
N LEU A 71 -20.13 -0.20 -7.24
CA LEU A 71 -18.74 -0.26 -6.79
C LEU A 71 -18.30 1.08 -6.17
N ARG A 72 -18.65 2.20 -6.80
CA ARG A 72 -18.35 3.55 -6.30
C ARG A 72 -18.99 3.80 -4.94
N THR A 73 -20.24 3.39 -4.77
CA THR A 73 -20.99 3.53 -3.52
C THR A 73 -20.31 2.80 -2.37
N VAL A 74 -19.90 1.54 -2.57
CA VAL A 74 -19.24 0.75 -1.52
C VAL A 74 -17.81 1.24 -1.23
N VAL A 75 -17.09 1.76 -2.23
CA VAL A 75 -15.79 2.43 -2.02
C VAL A 75 -15.95 3.68 -1.17
N LYS A 76 -16.95 4.53 -1.46
CA LYS A 76 -17.26 5.69 -0.61
C LYS A 76 -17.63 5.28 0.81
N LYS A 77 -18.39 4.19 0.98
CA LYS A 77 -18.73 3.64 2.31
C LYS A 77 -17.46 3.21 3.06
N ALA A 78 -16.54 2.48 2.42
CA ALA A 78 -15.27 2.06 3.01
C ALA A 78 -14.42 3.27 3.45
N HIS A 79 -14.30 4.28 2.59
CA HIS A 79 -13.56 5.51 2.90
C HIS A 79 -14.15 6.24 4.13
N LYS A 80 -15.48 6.40 4.20
CA LYS A 80 -16.18 6.98 5.36
C LYS A 80 -15.95 6.21 6.66
N GLN A 81 -15.67 4.91 6.59
CA GLN A 81 -15.33 4.09 7.75
C GLN A 81 -13.82 4.10 8.08
N ASN A 82 -13.02 4.96 7.45
CA ASN A 82 -11.58 5.05 7.61
C ASN A 82 -10.86 3.73 7.27
N ILE A 83 -11.36 3.01 6.25
CA ILE A 83 -10.65 1.86 5.69
C ILE A 83 -9.68 2.37 4.63
N LEU A 84 -8.39 2.07 4.82
CA LEU A 84 -7.35 2.46 3.86
C LEU A 84 -7.48 1.63 2.59
N MET A 85 -7.52 2.27 1.43
CA MET A 85 -7.69 1.60 0.15
C MET A 85 -6.52 1.90 -0.77
N PHE A 86 -5.76 0.88 -1.15
CA PHE A 86 -4.65 0.99 -2.11
C PHE A 86 -5.04 0.34 -3.43
N CYS A 87 -4.80 1.02 -4.54
CA CYS A 87 -5.17 0.53 -5.87
C CYS A 87 -4.00 0.56 -6.85
N SER A 88 -3.89 -0.50 -7.65
CA SER A 88 -2.85 -0.61 -8.66
C SER A 88 -3.15 0.20 -9.89
N MET A 89 -2.16 0.94 -10.35
CA MET A 89 -2.15 1.53 -11.69
C MET A 89 -2.26 0.46 -12.78
N SER A 90 -2.82 0.82 -13.92
CA SER A 90 -2.83 -0.07 -15.08
C SER A 90 -1.43 -0.19 -15.68
N ASP A 91 -0.97 -1.42 -15.91
CA ASP A 91 0.34 -1.70 -16.53
C ASP A 91 0.28 -1.70 -18.08
N SER A 92 -0.84 -1.23 -18.67
CA SER A 92 -1.14 -1.31 -20.10
C SER A 92 -0.30 -0.41 -21.02
N GLY A 93 0.63 0.38 -20.47
CA GLY A 93 1.55 1.23 -21.24
C GLY A 93 0.90 2.47 -21.86
N GLY A 94 1.49 3.65 -21.60
CA GLY A 94 1.41 4.81 -22.49
C GLY A 94 0.11 5.60 -22.62
N SER A 95 -1.07 5.11 -22.19
CA SER A 95 -2.27 5.96 -22.25
C SER A 95 -2.12 7.11 -21.25
N HIS A 96 -2.12 8.35 -21.76
CA HIS A 96 -1.84 9.56 -20.96
C HIS A 96 -2.84 9.80 -19.82
N ASN A 97 -3.98 9.10 -19.82
CA ASN A 97 -4.98 9.14 -18.75
C ASN A 97 -5.37 7.71 -18.35
N ASP A 98 -4.78 7.17 -17.28
CA ASP A 98 -5.28 5.94 -16.66
C ASP A 98 -6.66 6.22 -16.09
N ARG A 99 -7.69 5.80 -16.84
CA ARG A 99 -9.09 5.91 -16.44
C ARG A 99 -9.59 4.64 -15.76
N SER A 100 -8.72 3.70 -15.41
CA SER A 100 -9.16 2.46 -14.77
C SER A 100 -9.78 2.69 -13.40
N PHE A 101 -10.73 1.84 -13.04
CA PHE A 101 -11.27 1.75 -11.70
C PHE A 101 -10.47 0.73 -10.88
N PRO A 102 -10.25 0.96 -9.57
CA PRO A 102 -10.71 2.12 -8.80
C PRO A 102 -9.72 3.31 -8.82
N CYS A 103 -8.66 3.26 -9.63
CA CYS A 103 -7.61 4.29 -9.67
C CYS A 103 -8.12 5.71 -9.90
N GLN A 104 -9.13 5.90 -10.74
CA GLN A 104 -9.72 7.22 -10.98
C GLN A 104 -10.34 7.88 -9.72
N TRP A 105 -10.58 7.11 -8.65
CA TRP A 105 -11.16 7.60 -7.39
C TRP A 105 -10.09 8.03 -6.37
N SER A 106 -9.25 9.04 -6.71
CA SER A 106 -8.13 9.50 -5.85
C SER A 106 -8.52 9.94 -4.44
N ASN A 107 -9.75 10.43 -4.30
CA ASN A 107 -10.20 11.00 -3.04
C ASN A 107 -10.33 9.88 -2.00
N GLU A 108 -10.77 8.69 -2.44
CA GLU A 108 -10.99 7.54 -1.58
C GLU A 108 -9.84 6.53 -1.62
N CYS A 109 -9.15 6.40 -2.75
CA CYS A 109 -8.13 5.38 -2.98
C CYS A 109 -6.75 6.00 -3.18
N THR A 110 -5.73 5.38 -2.60
CA THR A 110 -4.33 5.72 -2.80
C THR A 110 -3.77 4.94 -3.99
N ARG A 111 -3.39 5.64 -5.06
CA ARG A 111 -2.89 5.05 -6.31
C ARG A 111 -1.42 4.68 -6.23
N ILE A 112 -1.10 3.43 -6.57
CA ILE A 112 0.24 2.88 -6.49
C ILE A 112 0.74 2.42 -7.86
N GLY A 113 1.87 2.97 -8.28
CA GLY A 113 2.62 2.56 -9.48
C GLY A 113 3.84 1.71 -9.13
N ALA A 114 4.30 0.93 -10.10
CA ALA A 114 5.53 0.14 -9.96
C ALA A 114 6.82 0.93 -10.22
N ALA A 115 7.80 0.71 -9.36
CA ALA A 115 9.16 1.21 -9.50
C ALA A 115 10.22 0.11 -9.30
N SER A 116 11.44 0.44 -9.71
CA SER A 116 12.68 -0.27 -9.41
C SER A 116 12.99 -0.20 -7.91
N HIS A 117 14.00 -0.95 -7.47
CA HIS A 117 14.51 -0.87 -6.09
C HIS A 117 15.16 0.49 -5.76
N ARG A 118 15.45 1.31 -6.77
CA ARG A 118 16.01 2.67 -6.63
C ARG A 118 14.95 3.77 -6.68
N GLY A 119 13.68 3.40 -6.89
CA GLY A 119 12.60 4.36 -7.11
C GLY A 119 12.34 4.69 -8.57
N ASP A 120 13.12 4.18 -9.53
CA ASP A 120 12.88 4.44 -10.95
C ASP A 120 11.55 3.84 -11.39
N LYS A 121 10.63 4.68 -11.83
CA LYS A 121 9.35 4.26 -12.38
C LYS A 121 9.55 3.27 -13.54
N LEU A 122 8.69 2.27 -13.64
CA LEU A 122 8.67 1.39 -14.81
C LEU A 122 8.08 2.12 -16.04
N ALA A 123 8.63 1.86 -17.23
CA ALA A 123 8.30 2.58 -18.45
C ALA A 123 6.79 2.56 -18.80
N TRP A 124 6.10 1.48 -18.45
CA TRP A 124 4.66 1.33 -18.69
C TRP A 124 3.77 1.95 -17.62
N VAL A 125 4.33 2.46 -16.51
CA VAL A 125 3.58 3.17 -15.48
C VAL A 125 3.49 4.64 -15.87
N ASN A 126 2.27 5.14 -16.05
CA ASN A 126 2.07 6.57 -16.35
C ASN A 126 2.41 7.42 -15.09
N GLU A 127 3.10 8.54 -15.31
CA GLU A 127 3.53 9.46 -14.25
C GLU A 127 2.37 10.32 -13.71
N LYS A 128 1.45 10.74 -14.58
CA LYS A 128 0.34 11.63 -14.23
C LYS A 128 -0.89 10.98 -13.55
N PRO A 129 -0.86 9.70 -13.15
CA PRO A 129 -1.82 9.19 -12.17
C PRO A 129 -1.22 8.58 -10.88
N ALA A 130 -0.01 8.00 -10.81
CA ALA A 130 0.37 7.17 -9.65
C ALA A 130 0.77 7.94 -8.37
N GLN A 131 -0.08 8.13 -7.36
CA GLN A 131 0.25 8.93 -6.16
C GLN A 131 1.60 8.58 -5.51
N PHE A 132 1.86 7.29 -5.32
CA PHE A 132 3.14 6.77 -4.86
C PHE A 132 3.67 5.69 -5.79
N LEU A 133 4.98 5.51 -5.77
CA LEU A 133 5.71 4.45 -6.44
C LEU A 133 6.27 3.50 -5.39
N LEU A 134 6.10 2.20 -5.60
CA LEU A 134 6.64 1.19 -4.70
C LEU A 134 7.31 0.06 -5.47
N PRO A 135 8.12 -0.78 -4.80
CA PRO A 135 8.82 -1.88 -5.47
C PRO A 135 7.84 -2.77 -6.24
N GLY A 136 8.00 -2.76 -7.56
CA GLY A 136 7.22 -3.57 -8.49
C GLY A 136 8.06 -4.13 -9.64
N LYS A 137 9.38 -3.96 -9.62
CA LYS A 137 10.34 -4.53 -10.60
C LYS A 137 11.10 -5.69 -9.98
N ARG A 138 11.16 -6.82 -10.67
CA ARG A 138 11.90 -8.04 -10.31
C ARG A 138 11.64 -8.47 -8.88
N ILE A 139 10.37 -8.56 -8.48
CA ILE A 139 10.01 -9.00 -7.14
C ILE A 139 10.12 -10.53 -7.06
N PRO A 140 10.88 -11.09 -6.09
CA PRO A 140 11.07 -12.52 -5.96
C PRO A 140 9.84 -13.19 -5.32
N ILE A 141 9.14 -14.02 -6.08
CA ILE A 141 7.96 -14.78 -5.64
C ILE A 141 8.30 -16.27 -5.68
N LYS A 142 8.05 -16.97 -4.57
CA LYS A 142 8.11 -18.44 -4.53
C LYS A 142 6.80 -19.02 -5.04
N THR A 143 6.87 -19.80 -6.12
CA THR A 143 5.73 -20.55 -6.66
C THR A 143 5.28 -21.65 -5.70
N VAL A 144 4.18 -22.32 -6.04
CA VAL A 144 3.73 -23.53 -5.32
C VAL A 144 4.79 -24.63 -5.35
N THR A 145 5.56 -24.71 -6.44
CA THR A 145 6.67 -25.65 -6.63
C THR A 145 7.99 -25.20 -6.00
N ALA A 146 7.96 -24.23 -5.08
CA ALA A 146 9.13 -23.62 -4.44
C ALA A 146 10.16 -22.94 -5.37
N LYS A 147 9.92 -22.89 -6.69
CA LYS A 147 10.75 -22.17 -7.65
C LYS A 147 10.67 -20.67 -7.41
N LEU A 148 11.82 -20.01 -7.39
CA LEU A 148 11.90 -18.56 -7.33
C LEU A 148 11.69 -17.98 -8.73
N ILE A 149 10.64 -17.18 -8.90
CA ILE A 149 10.39 -16.41 -10.11
C ILE A 149 10.46 -14.91 -9.80
N HIS A 150 10.89 -14.12 -10.78
CA HIS A 150 10.89 -12.66 -10.69
C HIS A 150 9.75 -12.12 -11.54
N THR A 151 8.88 -11.32 -10.92
CA THR A 151 7.71 -10.75 -11.58
C THR A 151 7.74 -9.23 -11.47
N ASN A 152 7.13 -8.56 -12.45
CA ASN A 152 6.92 -7.12 -12.44
C ASN A 152 5.42 -6.78 -12.39
N GLY A 153 5.06 -5.62 -11.85
CA GLY A 153 3.70 -5.09 -11.98
C GLY A 153 3.30 -4.11 -10.89
N SER A 154 2.40 -3.18 -11.22
CA SER A 154 1.83 -2.21 -10.27
C SER A 154 0.93 -2.89 -9.23
N SER A 155 0.40 -4.06 -9.58
CA SER A 155 -0.23 -4.97 -8.63
C SER A 155 0.73 -5.26 -7.46
N LEU A 156 2.00 -5.60 -7.73
CA LEU A 156 3.00 -5.98 -6.70
C LEU A 156 3.38 -4.78 -5.84
N ALA A 157 3.54 -3.62 -6.45
CA ALA A 157 3.76 -2.36 -5.75
C ALA A 157 2.60 -2.05 -4.79
N THR A 158 1.35 -2.31 -5.20
CA THR A 158 0.16 -2.13 -4.34
C THR A 158 0.17 -3.06 -3.13
N ALA A 159 0.63 -4.30 -3.32
CA ALA A 159 0.82 -5.23 -2.21
C ALA A 159 1.96 -4.77 -1.27
N CYS A 160 3.05 -4.21 -1.80
CA CYS A 160 4.09 -3.56 -0.98
C CYS A 160 3.51 -2.40 -0.15
N ALA A 161 2.66 -1.57 -0.75
CA ALA A 161 2.07 -0.41 -0.09
C ALA A 161 1.13 -0.84 1.05
N SER A 162 0.32 -1.85 0.78
CA SER A 162 -0.58 -2.44 1.77
C SER A 162 0.19 -3.08 2.93
N GLY A 163 1.33 -3.73 2.64
CA GLY A 163 2.24 -4.27 3.65
C GLY A 163 2.86 -3.18 4.52
N LEU A 164 3.37 -2.11 3.91
CA LEU A 164 3.96 -0.98 4.63
C LEU A 164 2.93 -0.25 5.50
N ALA A 165 1.73 0.00 4.97
CA ALA A 165 0.63 0.57 5.75
C ALA A 165 0.21 -0.36 6.90
N GLY A 166 0.18 -1.68 6.69
CA GLY A 166 -0.08 -2.67 7.74
C GLY A 166 0.96 -2.63 8.85
N LEU A 167 2.24 -2.49 8.50
CA LEU A 167 3.33 -2.31 9.46
C LEU A 167 3.17 -1.01 10.27
N LEU A 168 2.90 0.11 9.60
CA LEU A 168 2.68 1.40 10.25
C LEU A 168 1.50 1.34 11.23
N LEU A 169 0.36 0.76 10.81
CA LEU A 169 -0.80 0.54 11.69
C LEU A 169 -0.46 -0.36 12.89
N HIS A 170 0.39 -1.36 12.69
CA HIS A 170 0.85 -2.23 13.77
C HIS A 170 1.71 -1.46 14.79
N CYS A 171 2.68 -0.66 14.32
CA CYS A 171 3.46 0.24 15.18
C CYS A 171 2.55 1.19 15.97
N GLY A 172 1.57 1.82 15.30
CA GLY A 172 0.60 2.68 15.98
C GLY A 172 -0.17 1.95 17.08
N ARG A 173 -0.64 0.71 16.82
CA ARG A 173 -1.34 -0.09 17.83
C ARG A 173 -0.47 -0.47 19.03
N LEU A 174 0.81 -0.78 18.81
CA LEU A 174 1.75 -1.06 19.91
C LEU A 174 1.93 0.16 20.83
N LEU A 175 1.87 1.37 20.28
CA LEU A 175 1.93 2.62 21.03
C LEU A 175 0.57 3.06 21.62
N GLY A 176 -0.52 2.36 21.33
CA GLY A 176 -1.88 2.81 21.67
C GLY A 176 -2.41 3.95 20.79
N TRP A 177 -1.71 4.28 19.71
CA TRP A 177 -2.06 5.36 18.78
C TRP A 177 -3.12 4.95 17.76
N LYS A 178 -4.04 5.88 17.49
CA LYS A 178 -5.07 5.73 16.45
C LYS A 178 -4.94 6.75 15.30
N GLY A 179 -3.88 7.55 15.27
CA GLY A 179 -3.79 8.75 14.41
C GLY A 179 -3.67 8.51 12.91
N ILE A 180 -3.16 7.35 12.47
CA ILE A 180 -2.84 7.06 11.06
C ILE A 180 -3.88 6.21 10.33
N VAL A 181 -5.07 6.01 10.91
CA VAL A 181 -6.13 5.18 10.32
C VAL A 181 -6.87 5.87 9.18
N LYS A 182 -6.74 7.19 9.04
CA LYS A 182 -7.35 7.97 7.95
C LYS A 182 -6.43 7.99 6.72
N LYS A 183 -7.02 7.99 5.53
CA LYS A 183 -6.29 8.02 4.26
C LYS A 183 -5.33 9.20 4.19
N GLU A 184 -5.77 10.40 4.54
CA GLU A 184 -4.98 11.63 4.43
C GLU A 184 -3.74 11.55 5.34
N LYS A 185 -3.91 10.98 6.53
CA LYS A 185 -2.83 10.79 7.50
C LYS A 185 -1.83 9.74 7.00
N MET A 186 -2.31 8.62 6.47
CA MET A 186 -1.46 7.59 5.86
C MET A 186 -0.72 8.11 4.63
N ASP A 187 -1.41 8.81 3.72
CA ASP A 187 -0.81 9.43 2.54
C ASP A 187 0.27 10.45 2.95
N ASN A 188 0.05 11.23 4.01
CA ASN A 188 1.06 12.14 4.51
C ASN A 188 2.28 11.42 5.08
N VAL A 189 2.10 10.32 5.83
CA VAL A 189 3.22 9.48 6.27
C VAL A 189 4.00 8.94 5.07
N LEU A 190 3.31 8.47 4.02
CA LEU A 190 3.95 7.99 2.80
C LEU A 190 4.70 9.11 2.06
N LYS A 191 4.16 10.35 2.05
CA LYS A 191 4.88 11.53 1.51
C LYS A 191 6.13 11.84 2.32
N VAL A 192 6.06 11.83 3.65
CA VAL A 192 7.24 12.06 4.51
C VAL A 192 8.31 11.01 4.22
N LEU A 193 7.92 9.74 4.09
CA LEU A 193 8.85 8.67 3.73
C LEU A 193 9.44 8.83 2.31
N ALA A 194 8.66 9.36 1.36
CA ALA A 194 9.11 9.58 -0.01
C ALA A 194 9.95 10.84 -0.19
N GLN A 195 9.84 11.80 0.74
CA GLN A 195 10.54 13.08 0.71
C GLN A 195 10.29 13.84 -0.61
N TRP A 196 11.30 13.88 -1.48
CA TRP A 196 11.34 14.65 -2.74
C TRP A 196 10.89 13.85 -3.95
N ASP A 197 10.77 12.52 -3.82
CA ASP A 197 10.26 11.65 -4.86
C ASP A 197 8.90 11.05 -4.45
N ARG A 198 8.42 10.06 -5.21
CA ARG A 198 7.14 9.38 -4.93
C ARG A 198 7.36 8.01 -4.30
N PHE A 199 8.59 7.65 -3.97
CA PHE A 199 9.02 6.34 -3.52
C PHE A 199 9.34 6.34 -2.01
N PRO A 200 8.51 5.71 -1.15
CA PRO A 200 8.77 5.69 0.29
C PRO A 200 10.12 5.03 0.65
N HIS A 201 11.07 5.83 1.10
CA HIS A 201 12.39 5.39 1.54
C HIS A 201 12.32 4.92 3.00
N VAL A 202 12.06 3.64 3.23
CA VAL A 202 11.85 3.12 4.59
C VAL A 202 13.14 2.97 5.42
N ARG A 203 14.28 2.64 4.80
CA ARG A 203 15.54 2.38 5.52
C ARG A 203 16.07 3.60 6.30
N PRO A 204 16.13 4.81 5.73
CA PRO A 204 16.56 5.99 6.49
C PRO A 204 15.77 6.20 7.79
N TYR A 205 14.47 5.91 7.80
CA TYR A 205 13.62 6.13 8.97
C TYR A 205 13.68 4.97 9.96
N PHE A 206 13.39 3.75 9.50
CA PHE A 206 13.26 2.59 10.40
C PHE A 206 14.61 2.00 10.86
N ASP A 207 15.70 2.26 10.13
CA ASP A 207 17.03 1.81 10.53
C ASP A 207 17.81 2.99 11.13
N LYS A 208 18.10 4.03 10.35
CA LYS A 208 18.99 5.11 10.81
C LYS A 208 18.32 6.03 11.84
N HIS A 209 17.12 6.54 11.58
CA HIS A 209 16.47 7.46 12.51
C HIS A 209 16.04 6.74 13.78
N PHE A 210 15.50 5.52 13.68
CA PHE A 210 15.19 4.72 14.85
C PHE A 210 16.43 4.52 15.75
N LYS A 211 17.57 4.10 15.18
CA LYS A 211 18.83 3.95 15.94
C LYS A 211 19.30 5.24 16.58
N LYS A 212 19.15 6.38 15.91
CA LYS A 212 19.48 7.69 16.48
C LYS A 212 18.56 8.03 17.66
N LEU A 213 17.25 7.92 17.46
CA LEU A 213 16.24 8.23 18.47
C LEU A 213 16.27 7.26 19.67
N TYR A 214 16.78 6.06 19.47
CA TYR A 214 17.05 5.07 20.52
C TYR A 214 18.41 5.33 21.22
N GLY A 215 19.43 5.75 20.48
CA GLY A 215 20.82 5.85 20.97
C GLY A 215 21.25 7.21 21.53
N ASP A 216 20.48 8.29 21.34
CA ASP A 216 20.86 9.63 21.83
C ASP A 216 20.88 9.77 23.38
N GLU A 217 20.47 8.74 24.15
CA GLU A 217 20.66 8.72 25.63
C GLU A 217 21.99 8.06 26.08
N ILE A 218 22.76 7.41 25.19
CA ILE A 218 24.07 6.81 25.55
C ILE A 218 25.07 7.06 24.41
N GLY A 219 26.06 7.92 24.68
CA GLY A 219 27.05 8.43 23.72
C GLY A 219 27.56 7.45 22.66
N ASP A 220 27.66 7.97 21.44
CA ASP A 220 28.47 7.48 20.31
C ASP A 220 28.37 5.98 19.94
N LYS A 221 27.19 5.37 20.10
CA LYS A 221 26.92 3.95 19.75
C LYS A 221 25.85 3.72 18.66
N THR A 222 25.52 4.73 17.86
CA THR A 222 24.52 4.60 16.77
C THR A 222 24.83 3.49 15.73
N THR A 223 26.09 3.05 15.62
CA THR A 223 26.55 1.99 14.70
C THR A 223 26.42 0.56 15.25
N LEU A 224 26.16 0.37 16.55
CA LEU A 224 26.24 -0.95 17.22
C LEU A 224 24.87 -1.59 17.56
N VAL A 225 23.77 -0.88 17.35
CA VAL A 225 22.43 -1.38 17.70
C VAL A 225 21.96 -2.39 16.65
N ASP A 226 21.83 -3.66 17.06
CA ASP A 226 21.25 -4.73 16.26
C ASP A 226 19.73 -4.79 16.54
N ILE A 227 18.93 -4.06 15.74
CA ILE A 227 17.47 -3.91 15.94
C ILE A 227 16.77 -5.27 16.16
N PRO A 228 17.02 -6.32 15.36
CA PRO A 228 16.47 -7.66 15.60
C PRO A 228 16.72 -8.27 16.98
N LYS A 229 17.75 -7.84 17.71
CA LYS A 229 18.11 -8.35 19.05
C LYS A 229 17.58 -7.48 20.20
N LEU A 230 16.92 -6.37 19.89
CA LEU A 230 16.36 -5.50 20.92
C LEU A 230 15.14 -6.17 21.58
N ASN A 231 15.05 -6.03 22.90
CA ASN A 231 13.85 -6.39 23.65
C ASN A 231 12.81 -5.28 23.53
N TRP A 232 11.54 -5.62 23.73
CA TRP A 232 10.48 -4.61 23.84
C TRP A 232 10.39 -4.13 25.29
N ASP A 233 10.84 -2.91 25.53
CA ASP A 233 10.95 -2.21 26.81
C ASP A 233 10.57 -0.73 26.66
N ASP A 234 10.68 0.06 27.74
CA ASP A 234 10.27 1.47 27.71
C ASP A 234 11.16 2.32 26.79
N GLU A 235 12.44 2.01 26.65
CA GLU A 235 13.38 2.72 25.77
C GLU A 235 13.06 2.48 24.29
N THR A 236 12.89 1.21 23.89
CA THR A 236 12.52 0.85 22.52
C THR A 236 11.11 1.35 22.16
N ARG A 237 10.20 1.36 23.13
CA ARG A 237 8.87 1.96 22.98
C ARG A 237 8.98 3.47 22.74
N LYS A 238 9.77 4.20 23.53
CA LYS A 238 10.00 5.65 23.35
C LYS A 238 10.68 5.95 22.02
N GLY A 239 11.64 5.14 21.60
CA GLY A 239 12.28 5.24 20.27
C GLY A 239 11.26 5.09 19.13
N LEU A 240 10.35 4.11 19.24
CA LEU A 240 9.27 3.93 18.27
C LEU A 240 8.28 5.10 18.31
N GLU A 241 7.93 5.61 19.48
CA GLU A 241 7.07 6.77 19.65
C GLU A 241 7.65 8.02 18.98
N ASN A 242 8.93 8.30 19.20
CA ASN A 242 9.64 9.40 18.56
C ASN A 242 9.66 9.24 17.03
N LEU A 243 9.91 8.03 16.52
CA LEU A 243 9.88 7.76 15.08
C LEU A 243 8.49 8.01 14.50
N MET A 244 7.45 7.44 15.13
CA MET A 244 6.08 7.59 14.66
C MET A 244 5.61 9.05 14.78
N THR A 245 6.09 9.79 15.79
CA THR A 245 5.88 11.25 15.92
C THR A 245 6.53 11.95 14.74
N ALA A 246 7.80 11.71 14.45
CA ALA A 246 8.50 12.34 13.33
C ALA A 246 7.80 12.10 11.98
N LEU A 247 7.24 10.89 11.77
CA LEU A 247 6.47 10.56 10.57
C LEU A 247 5.11 11.26 10.49
N THR A 248 4.58 11.73 11.63
CA THR A 248 3.24 12.33 11.74
C THR A 248 3.24 13.80 12.15
N THR A 249 4.35 14.42 12.54
CA THR A 249 4.37 15.83 12.97
C THR A 249 4.54 16.81 11.81
N HIS A 250 5.04 16.37 10.64
CA HIS A 250 5.03 17.15 9.40
C HIS A 250 3.64 17.24 8.73
N ILE A 251 2.58 17.30 9.53
CA ILE A 251 1.17 17.19 9.11
C ILE A 251 0.49 18.52 8.81
N SER A 252 1.21 19.64 8.84
CA SER A 252 0.67 20.97 8.53
C SER A 252 1.45 21.63 7.39
N GLY A 253 0.77 21.74 6.25
CA GLY A 253 1.21 22.34 4.99
C GLY A 253 0.18 22.04 3.92
#